data_AF-A0A1Y3EJB4-F1
#
_entry.id   AF-A0A1Y3EJB4-F1
#
_cell.length_a   1.000
_cell.length_b   1.000
_cell.length_c   1.000
_cell.angle_alpha   90.00
_cell.angle_beta   90.00
_cell.angle_gamma   90.00
#
_symmetry.space_group_name_H-M   'P 1'
#
loop_
_entity.id
_entity.type
_entity.pdbx_description
1 polymer ?
#
loop_
_entity_poly.entity_id
_entity_poly.type
_entity_poly.pdbx_seq_one_letter_code
_entity_poly.pdbx_strand_id
1 'polypeptide(L)' 'HGRTTPIANYPTSQLSPGHIPLGYGQLTMSACASAFNYGKQLKTAYPRLIDNQYRSSEISVRSLATDAALT' A
#
# COMPACT_ATOMS: atom_id res chain seq x y z
N HIS A 1 -3.32 4.60 0.46
CA HIS A 1 -2.87 3.22 0.25
C HIS A 1 -3.41 2.71 -1.08
N GLY A 2 -2.83 1.64 -1.62
CA GLY A 2 -3.40 0.93 -2.77
C GLY A 2 -4.66 0.13 -2.39
N ARG A 3 -5.13 -0.73 -3.29
CA ARG A 3 -6.32 -1.56 -3.06
C ARG A 3 -6.13 -2.46 -1.81
N THR A 4 -7.13 -2.49 -0.95
CA THR A 4 -7.14 -3.35 0.25
C THR A 4 -8.22 -4.42 0.14
N THR A 5 -8.13 -5.43 0.99
CA THR A 5 -9.27 -6.27 1.32
C THR A 5 -10.36 -5.42 2.00
N PRO A 6 -11.62 -5.84 1.97
CA PRO A 6 -12.70 -5.17 2.70
C PRO A 6 -12.32 -4.95 4.16
N ILE A 7 -12.80 -3.88 4.79
CA ILE A 7 -12.60 -3.62 6.23
C ILE A 7 -13.68 -4.27 7.09
N ALA A 8 -14.80 -4.63 6.47
CA ALA A 8 -15.94 -5.32 7.07
C ALA A 8 -16.73 -6.01 5.95
N ASN A 9 -17.68 -6.84 6.34
CA ASN A 9 -18.60 -7.51 5.44
C ASN A 9 -20.04 -7.33 5.93
N TYR A 10 -21.01 -7.43 5.04
CA TYR A 10 -22.41 -7.32 5.42
C TYR A 10 -22.82 -8.49 6.33
N PRO A 11 -23.70 -8.29 7.33
CA PRO A 11 -24.18 -9.37 8.19
C PRO A 11 -24.87 -10.51 7.42
N THR A 12 -25.42 -10.21 6.25
CA THR A 12 -26.10 -11.16 5.35
C THR A 12 -25.15 -11.90 4.39
N SER A 13 -23.86 -11.58 4.43
CA SER A 13 -22.88 -12.19 3.54
C SER A 13 -22.63 -13.64 3.91
N GLN A 14 -22.72 -14.52 2.91
CA GLN A 14 -22.43 -15.95 3.06
C GLN A 14 -20.92 -16.24 3.08
N LEU A 15 -20.08 -15.23 2.83
CA LEU A 15 -18.63 -15.36 2.86
C LEU A 15 -18.14 -15.29 4.31
N SER A 16 -17.62 -16.42 4.80
CA SER A 16 -17.00 -16.48 6.12
C SER A 16 -15.76 -15.57 6.20
N PRO A 17 -15.43 -14.99 7.37
CA PRO A 17 -14.25 -14.14 7.52
C PRO A 17 -12.93 -14.79 7.06
N GLY A 18 -12.83 -16.11 7.12
CA GLY A 18 -11.66 -16.90 6.65
C GLY A 18 -11.54 -17.03 5.13
N HIS A 19 -12.52 -16.57 4.34
CA HIS A 19 -12.44 -16.57 2.87
C HIS A 19 -11.45 -15.55 2.32
N ILE A 20 -11.01 -14.59 3.13
CA ILE A 20 -10.04 -13.59 2.73
C ILE A 20 -8.68 -14.02 3.31
N PRO A 21 -7.73 -14.50 2.48
CA PRO A 21 -6.49 -15.10 2.97
C PRO A 21 -5.63 -14.15 3.81
N LEU A 22 -5.73 -12.86 3.54
CA LEU A 22 -5.01 -11.80 4.26
C LEU A 22 -5.80 -11.28 5.47
N GLY A 23 -7.07 -11.63 5.63
CA GLY A 23 -7.97 -10.96 6.58
C GLY A 23 -8.45 -9.60 6.07
N TYR A 24 -9.25 -8.92 6.90
CA TYR A 24 -9.85 -7.62 6.56
C TYR A 24 -8.86 -6.46 6.71
N GLY A 25 -9.04 -5.42 5.88
CA GLY A 25 -8.27 -4.17 5.92
C GLY A 25 -6.81 -4.28 5.48
N GLN A 26 -6.39 -5.43 4.95
CA GLN A 26 -5.00 -5.69 4.55
C GLN A 26 -4.74 -5.28 3.10
N LEU A 27 -3.50 -4.87 2.83
CA LEU A 27 -3.07 -4.49 1.48
C LEU A 27 -2.98 -5.72 0.58
N THR A 28 -3.53 -5.65 -0.64
CA THR A 28 -3.43 -6.77 -1.57
C THR A 28 -2.06 -6.83 -2.25
N MET A 29 -1.62 -8.01 -2.69
CA MET A 29 -0.36 -8.14 -3.44
C MET A 29 -0.33 -7.27 -4.71
N SER A 30 -1.48 -7.13 -5.38
CA SER A 30 -1.63 -6.24 -6.53
C SER A 30 -1.41 -4.76 -6.17
N ALA A 31 -1.82 -4.34 -4.97
CA ALA A 31 -1.59 -3.00 -4.49
C ALA A 31 -0.11 -2.75 -4.14
N CYS A 32 0.59 -3.75 -3.58
CA CYS A 32 2.05 -3.70 -3.41
C CYS A 32 2.75 -3.51 -4.77
N ALA A 33 2.34 -4.27 -5.79
CA ALA A 33 2.88 -4.14 -7.14
C ALA A 33 2.60 -2.76 -7.76
N SER A 34 1.39 -2.22 -7.57
CA SER A 34 1.05 -0.86 -8.01
C SER A 34 1.90 0.20 -7.31
N ALA A 35 2.09 0.11 -5.99
CA ALA A 35 2.93 1.04 -5.24
C ALA A 35 4.40 0.98 -5.69
N PHE A 36 4.93 -0.22 -5.91
CA PHE A 36 6.28 -0.42 -6.45
C PHE A 36 6.45 0.19 -7.84
N ASN A 37 5.48 -0.04 -8.74
CA ASN A 37 5.51 0.53 -10.09
C ASN A 37 5.39 2.07 -10.06
N TYR A 38 4.57 2.60 -9.16
CA TYR A 38 4.48 4.05 -8.95
C TYR A 38 5.81 4.63 -8.44
N GLY A 39 6.47 3.97 -7.49
CA GLY A 39 7.81 4.36 -7.03
C GLY A 39 8.84 4.40 -8.16
N LYS A 40 8.80 3.43 -9.09
CA LYS A 40 9.66 3.46 -10.29
C LYS A 40 9.35 4.66 -11.20
N GLN A 41 8.08 5.00 -11.39
CA GLN A 41 7.70 6.19 -12.18
C GLN A 41 8.17 7.48 -11.52
N LEU A 42 8.05 7.61 -10.19
CA LEU A 42 8.55 8.76 -9.44
C LEU A 42 10.06 8.91 -9.56
N LYS A 43 10.81 7.80 -9.49
CA LYS A 43 12.26 7.79 -9.70
C LYS A 43 12.64 8.33 -11.08
N THR A 44 11.91 7.92 -12.12
CA THR A 44 12.12 8.43 -13.49
C THR A 44 11.75 9.91 -13.62
N ALA A 45 10.69 10.36 -12.94
CA ALA A 45 10.23 11.75 -13.00
C ALA A 45 11.15 12.71 -12.22
N TYR A 46 11.75 12.25 -11.12
CA TYR A 46 12.55 13.06 -10.21
C TYR A 46 13.96 12.49 -9.98
N PRO A 47 14.79 12.32 -11.02
CA PRO A 47 16.06 11.60 -10.93
C PRO A 47 17.11 12.30 -10.06
N ARG A 48 16.95 13.61 -9.80
CA ARG A 48 17.83 14.39 -8.90
C ARG A 48 17.44 14.28 -7.43
N LEU A 49 16.15 14.05 -7.15
CA LEU A 49 15.60 13.99 -5.79
C LEU A 49 15.51 12.55 -5.29
N ILE A 50 15.16 11.62 -6.17
CA ILE A 50 15.03 10.19 -5.90
C ILE A 50 16.11 9.49 -6.71
N ASP A 51 17.36 9.63 -6.27
CA ASP A 51 18.50 8.93 -6.88
C ASP A 51 18.65 7.51 -6.29
N ASN A 52 19.83 6.89 -6.43
CA ASN A 52 20.09 5.55 -5.85
C ASN A 52 20.37 5.59 -4.34
N GLN A 53 20.41 6.76 -3.72
CA GLN A 53 20.74 6.96 -2.32
C GLN A 53 19.57 7.66 -1.61
N TYR A 54 19.01 6.98 -0.59
CA TYR A 54 18.02 7.61 0.25
C TYR A 54 18.69 8.63 1.19
N ARG A 55 18.22 9.88 1.17
CA ARG A 55 18.65 10.95 2.09
C ARG A 55 17.46 11.41 2.93
N SER A 56 17.50 11.11 4.22
CA SER A 56 16.38 11.42 5.14
C SER A 56 16.10 12.92 5.30
N SER A 57 17.12 13.77 5.10
CA SER A 57 16.96 15.23 5.12
C SER A 57 16.20 15.78 3.91
N GLU A 58 16.13 15.03 2.81
CA GLU A 58 15.52 15.46 1.55
C GLU A 58 14.14 14.82 1.33
N ILE A 59 13.85 13.70 1.99
CA ILE A 59 12.64 12.91 1.78
C ILE A 59 11.95 12.57 3.11
N SER A 60 10.77 13.16 3.31
CA SER A 60 9.87 12.83 4.42
C SER A 60 8.59 12.18 3.89
N VAL A 61 8.27 10.98 4.40
CA VAL A 61 7.03 10.26 4.09
C VAL A 61 6.17 10.20 5.36
N ARG A 62 4.88 10.50 5.22
CA ARG A 62 3.90 10.34 6.31
C ARG A 62 2.74 9.51 5.80
N SER A 63 2.30 8.56 6.63
CA SER A 63 1.15 7.71 6.38
C SER A 63 0.13 7.82 7.50
N LEU A 64 -1.09 7.36 7.22
CA LEU A 64 -2.08 7.13 8.26
C LEU A 64 -1.69 5.88 9.07
N ALA A 65 -2.08 5.82 10.34
CA ALA A 65 -1.83 4.67 11.22
C ALA A 65 -2.74 3.48 10.89
N THR A 66 -2.68 3.00 9.65
CA THR A 66 -3.35 1.79 9.19
C THR A 66 -2.33 0.91 8.48
N ASP A 67 -2.40 -0.40 8.68
CA ASP A 67 -1.45 -1.36 8.08
C ASP A 67 -1.33 -1.18 6.57
N ALA A 68 -2.47 -0.94 5.91
CA ALA A 68 -2.53 -0.66 4.48
C ALA A 68 -1.77 0.60 4.04
N ALA A 69 -1.61 1.59 4.92
CA ALA A 69 -0.90 2.83 4.62
C ALA A 69 0.58 2.80 5.06
N LEU A 70 0.99 1.83 5.88
CA LEU A 70 2.36 1.68 6.41
C LEU A 70 3.23 0.73 5.58
N THR A 71 2.64 -0.09 4.71
CA THR A 71 3.33 -1.02 3.80
C THR A 71 3.59 -0.39 2.43
#